data_AF-A0A532T577-F1
#
_entry.id   AF-A0A532T577-F1
#
_cell.length_a   1.000
_cell.length_b   1.000
_cell.length_c   1.000
_cell.angle_alpha   90.00
_cell.angle_beta   90.00
_cell.angle_gamma   90.00
#
_symmetry.space_group_name_H-M   'P 1'
#
loop_
_entity.id
_entity.type
_entity.pdbx_description
1 polymer ?
#
loop_
_entity_poly.entity_id
_entity_poly.type
_entity_poly.pdbx_seq_one_letter_code
_entity_poly.pdbx_strand_id
1 'polypeptide(L)'
;MVTEMITVKLDDKFLGDIDSVVKKEGYQNRTEFIRNALREKVEEIRLKKAMIELAHIKGAAKKKVSGNDYEKVRMKAFEEISKKLK
;
A
#
# COMPACT_ATOMS: atom_id res chain seq x y z
N MET A 1 -14.61 -5.95 12.77
CA MET A 1 -14.11 -6.61 11.55
C MET A 1 -14.47 -8.09 11.64
N VAL A 2 -14.99 -8.66 10.56
CA VAL A 2 -15.30 -10.10 10.50
C VAL A 2 -14.09 -10.83 9.92
N THR A 3 -13.71 -11.95 10.52
CA THR A 3 -12.65 -12.83 10.03
C THR A 3 -13.27 -14.04 9.36
N GLU A 4 -12.88 -14.30 8.12
CA GLU A 4 -13.28 -15.49 7.37
C GLU A 4 -12.16 -16.53 7.40
N MET A 5 -12.54 -17.80 7.49
CA MET A 5 -11.60 -18.92 7.42
C MET A 5 -11.35 -19.30 5.97
N ILE A 6 -10.08 -19.52 5.62
CA ILE A 6 -9.67 -20.01 4.31
C ILE A 6 -8.86 -21.29 4.46
N THR A 7 -8.90 -22.15 3.44
CA THR A 7 -8.05 -23.33 3.33
C THR A 7 -7.19 -23.19 2.08
N VAL A 8 -5.88 -23.41 2.23
CA VAL A 8 -4.92 -23.35 1.13
C VAL A 8 -4.14 -24.66 1.07
N LYS A 9 -3.79 -25.09 -0.15
CA LYS A 9 -2.89 -26.22 -0.38
C LYS A 9 -1.50 -25.66 -0.67
N LEU A 10 -0.50 -26.13 0.07
CA LEU A 10 0.90 -25.74 -0.05
C LEU A 10 1.72 -27.01 -0.22
N ASP A 11 2.84 -26.93 -0.93
CA ASP A 11 3.78 -28.04 -0.96
C ASP A 11 4.49 -28.17 0.39
N ASP A 12 4.85 -29.40 0.76
CA ASP A 12 5.40 -29.71 2.08
C ASP A 12 6.73 -28.98 2.34
N LYS A 13 7.54 -28.78 1.29
CA LYS A 13 8.82 -28.10 1.40
C LYS A 13 8.62 -26.63 1.74
N PHE A 14 7.73 -25.96 1.01
CA PHE A 14 7.37 -24.57 1.27
C PHE A 14 6.70 -24.39 2.63
N LEU A 15 5.89 -25.35 3.08
CA LEU A 15 5.35 -25.34 4.42
C LEU A 15 6.47 -25.38 5.49
N GLY A 16 7.52 -26.17 5.26
CA GLY A 16 8.72 -26.19 6.11
C GLY A 16 9.51 -24.88 6.08
N ASP A 17 9.56 -24.20 4.93
CA ASP A 17 10.16 -22.87 4.83
C ASP A 17 9.35 -21.84 5.64
N ILE A 18 8.01 -21.90 5.57
CA ILE A 18 7.11 -21.05 6.37
C ILE A 18 7.36 -21.28 7.87
N ASP A 19 7.44 -22.53 8.32
CA ASP A 19 7.71 -22.86 9.73
C ASP A 19 9.04 -22.29 10.21
N SER A 20 10.06 -22.38 9.37
CA SER A 20 11.38 -21.86 9.66
C SER A 20 11.34 -20.34 9.84
N VAL A 21 10.60 -19.62 8.99
CA VAL A 21 10.42 -18.16 9.10
C VAL A 21 9.61 -17.81 10.35
N VAL A 22 8.48 -18.49 10.59
CA VAL A 22 7.64 -18.27 11.77
C VAL A 22 8.48 -18.35 13.05
N LYS A 23 9.33 -19.38 13.17
CA LYS A 23 10.19 -19.58 14.34
C LYS A 23 11.30 -18.53 14.43
N LYS A 24 11.97 -18.20 13.31
CA LYS A 24 13.11 -17.27 13.30
C LYS A 24 12.70 -15.83 13.60
N GLU A 25 11.57 -15.41 13.04
CA GLU A 25 11.06 -14.04 13.16
C GLU A 25 10.16 -13.85 14.39
N GLY A 26 9.97 -14.90 15.20
CA GLY A 26 9.25 -14.81 16.49
C GLY A 26 7.73 -14.69 16.38
N TYR A 27 7.13 -15.15 15.27
CA TYR A 27 5.68 -15.21 15.14
C TYR A 27 5.08 -16.26 16.06
N GLN A 28 3.87 -16.01 16.59
CA GLN A 28 3.22 -16.95 17.49
C GLN A 28 2.69 -18.19 16.76
N ASN A 29 2.24 -18.02 15.51
CA ASN A 29 1.69 -19.10 14.70
C ASN A 29 1.73 -18.77 13.19
N ARG A 30 1.55 -19.81 12.35
CA ARG A 30 1.49 -19.68 10.89
C ARG A 30 0.40 -18.71 10.43
N THR A 31 -0.76 -18.71 11.09
CA THR A 31 -1.91 -17.88 10.70
C THR A 31 -1.59 -16.40 10.83
N GLU A 32 -0.91 -16.00 11.90
CA GLU A 32 -0.43 -14.63 12.11
C GLU A 32 0.53 -14.22 10.99
N PHE A 33 1.56 -15.03 10.74
CA PHE A 33 2.54 -14.77 9.69
C PHE A 33 1.88 -14.64 8.31
N ILE A 34 1.06 -15.62 7.91
CA ILE A 34 0.39 -15.63 6.60
C ILE A 34 -0.53 -14.41 6.46
N ARG A 35 -1.27 -14.04 7.52
CA ARG A 35 -2.14 -12.87 7.50
C ARG A 35 -1.36 -11.58 7.27
N ASN A 36 -0.23 -11.41 7.96
CA ASN A 36 0.60 -10.22 7.83
C ASN A 36 1.26 -10.16 6.44
N ALA A 37 1.83 -11.27 5.97
CA ALA A 37 2.44 -11.36 4.65
C ALA A 37 1.42 -11.05 3.52
N LEU A 38 0.19 -11.57 3.62
CA LEU A 38 -0.87 -11.24 2.66
C LEU A 38 -1.26 -9.77 2.71
N ARG A 39 -1.36 -9.18 3.90
CA ARG A 39 -1.68 -7.75 4.06
C ARG A 39 -0.61 -6.87 3.42
N GLU A 40 0.66 -7.12 3.74
CA GLU A 40 1.79 -6.40 3.17
C GLU A 40 1.80 -6.50 1.65
N LYS A 41 1.55 -7.70 1.10
CA LYS A 41 1.52 -7.90 -0.35
C LYS A 41 0.38 -7.14 -1.02
N VAL A 42 -0.80 -7.11 -0.41
CA VAL A 42 -1.95 -6.36 -0.93
C VAL A 42 -1.65 -4.86 -0.94
N GLU A 43 -1.08 -4.32 0.14
CA GLU A 43 -0.72 -2.91 0.21
C GLU A 43 0.39 -2.54 -0.78
N GLU A 44 1.40 -3.40 -0.95
CA GLU A 44 2.45 -3.22 -1.97
C GLU A 44 1.85 -3.11 -3.38
N ILE A 45 0.90 -3.99 -3.71
CA ILE A 45 0.22 -3.97 -5.02
C ILE A 45 -0.61 -2.69 -5.19
N ARG A 46 -1.33 -2.27 -4.15
CA ARG A 46 -2.12 -1.01 -4.18
C ARG A 46 -1.22 0.20 -4.41
N LEU A 47 -0.11 0.29 -3.68
CA LEU A 47 0.86 1.37 -3.82
C LEU A 47 1.45 1.39 -5.23
N LYS A 48 1.86 0.23 -5.77
CA LYS A 48 2.38 0.13 -7.13
C LYS A 48 1.38 0.64 -8.17
N LYS A 49 0.10 0.30 -8.06
CA LYS A 49 -0.95 0.81 -8.96
C LYS A 49 -1.11 2.33 -8.86
N ALA A 50 -1.20 2.86 -7.64
CA ALA A 50 -1.30 4.30 -7.42
C ALA A 50 -0.08 5.05 -7.99
N MET A 51 1.13 4.50 -7.85
CA MET A 51 2.34 5.09 -8.43
C MET A 51 2.31 5.10 -9.97
N ILE A 52 1.81 4.04 -10.61
CA ILE A 52 1.64 4.00 -12.07
C ILE A 52 0.62 5.05 -12.53
N GLU A 53 -0.51 5.18 -11.83
CA GLU A 53 -1.51 6.21 -12.12
C GLU A 53 -0.93 7.62 -11.96
N LEU A 54 -0.18 7.87 -10.88
CA LEU A 54 0.53 9.14 -10.68
C LEU A 54 1.57 9.39 -11.77
N ALA A 55 2.29 8.37 -12.24
CA ALA A 55 3.27 8.51 -13.31
C ALA A 55 2.61 8.92 -14.64
N HIS A 56 1.44 8.37 -14.97
CA HIS A 56 0.65 8.82 -16.12
C HIS A 56 0.25 10.30 -16.00
N ILE A 57 -0.10 10.75 -14.80
CA ILE A 57 -0.43 12.16 -14.53
C ILE A 57 0.82 13.05 -14.62
N LYS A 58 1.96 12.57 -14.12
CA LYS A 58 3.23 13.32 -14.01
C LYS A 58 3.86 13.70 -15.36
N GLY A 59 3.38 13.12 -16.47
CA GLY A 59 3.72 13.52 -17.85
C GLY A 59 2.57 14.17 -18.64
N ALA A 60 1.32 13.99 -18.20
CA ALA A 60 0.15 14.58 -18.86
C ALA A 60 -0.01 16.09 -18.63
N ALA A 61 0.72 16.64 -17.64
CA ALA A 61 0.77 18.08 -17.40
C ALA A 61 1.51 18.79 -18.55
N LYS A 62 0.78 19.17 -19.60
CA LYS A 62 1.26 19.95 -20.75
C LYS A 62 1.84 21.33 -20.40
N LYS A 63 1.72 21.78 -19.15
CA LYS A 63 2.07 23.13 -18.71
C LYS A 63 3.34 23.10 -17.87
N LYS A 64 4.40 23.79 -18.30
CA LYS A 64 5.54 24.12 -17.43
C LYS A 64 5.03 25.03 -16.33
N VAL A 65 4.94 24.51 -15.11
CA VAL A 65 4.55 25.27 -13.92
C VAL A 65 5.83 25.77 -13.26
N SER A 66 5.98 27.10 -13.12
CA SER A 66 7.11 27.68 -12.37
C SER A 66 6.92 27.43 -10.87
N GLY A 67 7.98 27.52 -10.07
CA GLY A 67 7.88 27.36 -8.60
C GLY A 67 6.85 28.31 -7.96
N ASN A 68 6.69 29.51 -8.52
CA ASN A 68 5.73 30.52 -8.05
C ASN A 68 4.27 30.15 -8.37
N ASP A 69 4.04 29.48 -9.50
CA ASP A 69 2.71 28.98 -9.87
C ASP A 69 2.30 27.78 -9.01
N TYR A 70 3.28 26.94 -8.62
CA TYR A 70 3.05 25.79 -7.74
C TYR A 70 2.63 26.23 -6.33
N GLU A 71 3.29 27.24 -5.76
CA GLU A 71 2.93 27.87 -4.49
C GLU A 71 1.50 28.39 -4.49
N LYS A 72 1.10 29.12 -5.55
CA LYS A 72 -0.27 29.64 -5.68
C LYS A 72 -1.32 28.54 -5.76
N VAL A 73 -1.06 27.46 -6.49
CA VAL A 73 -1.96 26.30 -6.58
C VAL A 73 -2.05 25.59 -5.24
N ARG A 74 -0.93 25.44 -4.53
CA ARG A 74 -0.87 24.83 -3.21
C ARG A 74 -1.67 25.61 -2.17
N MET A 75 -1.52 26.93 -2.12
CA MET A 75 -2.29 27.79 -1.20
C MET A 75 -3.80 27.67 -1.44
N LYS A 76 -4.24 27.73 -2.70
CA LYS A 76 -5.66 27.59 -3.05
C LYS A 76 -6.23 26.22 -2.67
N ALA A 77 -5.49 25.13 -2.93
CA ALA A 77 -5.91 23.80 -2.53
C ALA A 77 -6.04 23.68 -1.00
N PHE A 78 -5.12 24.29 -0.26
CA PHE A 78 -5.16 24.32 1.21
C PHE A 78 -6.37 25.10 1.76
N GLU A 79 -6.66 26.27 1.17
CA GLU A 79 -7.84 27.06 1.54
C GLU A 79 -9.15 26.30 1.27
N GLU A 80 -9.28 25.65 0.12
CA GLU A 80 -10.47 24.85 -0.21
C GLU A 80 -10.68 23.65 0.73
N ILE A 81 -9.60 22.95 1.09
CA ILE A 81 -9.65 21.85 2.06
C ILE A 81 -10.04 22.38 3.44
N SER A 82 -9.48 23.51 3.87
CA SER A 82 -9.81 24.11 5.18
C SER A 82 -11.28 24.55 5.28
N LYS A 83 -11.87 25.01 4.17
CA LYS A 83 -13.29 25.38 4.11
C LYS A 83 -14.22 24.17 4.15
N LYS A 84 -13.79 23.00 3.66
CA LYS A 84 -14.57 21.75 3.72
C LYS A 84 -14.48 21.04 5.07
N LEU A 85 -13.47 21.36 5.88
CA LEU A 85 -13.24 20.80 7.22
C LEU A 85 -13.85 21.67 8.34
N LYS A 86 -14.41 22.82 8.01
CA LYS A 86 -15.28 23.63 8.89
C LYS A 86 -16.73 23.29 8.63
#